data_AF-A0AAU1XGS7-F1
#
_entry.id   AF-A0AAU1XGS7-F1
#
_cell.length_a   1.000
_cell.length_b   1.000
_cell.length_c   1.000
_cell.angle_alpha   90.00
_cell.angle_beta   90.00
_cell.angle_gamma   90.00
#
_symmetry.space_group_name_H-M   'P 1'
#
loop_
_entity.id
_entity.type
_entity.pdbx_description
1 polymer ?
#
loop_
_entity_poly.entity_id
_entity_poly.type
_entity_poly.pdbx_seq_one_letter_code
_entity_poly.pdbx_strand_id
1 'polypeptide(L)'
;MSQNFTPPAPDSFSPAPAPAPARTGNIGLGIVAGVVAALVAAGAYGGIMNAIEREIGYAAIGVGLLVGLAIGKVGGRNPILPAIAAALSLGAVYLGQLFFIALAIADYGKVGVGEVFSEVGIGGLNDLWKESADFMSYVFLGIGGFAAFGSAKKMGD
;
A
#
# COMPACT_ATOMS: atom_id res chain seq x y z
N MET A 1 27.35 0.77 71.26
CA MET A 1 27.20 1.78 70.20
C MET A 1 26.56 1.08 69.01
N SER A 2 25.26 1.22 68.83
CA SER A 2 24.51 0.60 67.71
C SER A 2 24.72 1.44 66.45
N GLN A 3 25.36 0.86 65.44
CA GLN A 3 25.54 1.48 64.13
C GLN A 3 24.19 1.51 63.42
N ASN A 4 23.64 2.71 63.16
CA ASN A 4 22.46 2.90 62.33
C ASN A 4 22.82 2.63 60.87
N PHE A 5 22.49 1.43 60.38
CA PHE A 5 22.56 1.14 58.95
C PHE A 5 21.42 1.87 58.25
N THR A 6 21.75 2.92 57.51
CA THR A 6 20.78 3.58 56.61
C THR A 6 20.99 2.95 55.23
N PRO A 7 20.02 2.18 54.69
CA PRO A 7 20.17 1.62 53.35
C PRO A 7 20.31 2.75 52.33
N PRO A 8 21.15 2.58 51.28
CA PRO A 8 21.28 3.56 50.22
C PRO A 8 19.92 3.81 49.56
N ALA A 9 19.60 5.08 49.34
CA ALA A 9 18.38 5.47 48.64
C ALA A 9 18.36 4.83 47.24
N PRO A 10 17.22 4.32 46.76
CA PRO A 10 17.14 3.74 45.44
C PRO A 10 17.52 4.80 44.40
N ASP A 11 18.50 4.48 43.54
CA ASP A 11 18.89 5.27 42.37
C ASP A 11 17.77 5.24 41.33
N SER A 12 16.66 5.93 41.61
CA SER A 12 15.41 5.75 40.89
C SER A 12 15.05 6.93 40.01
N PHE A 13 15.94 7.42 39.14
CA PHE A 13 15.52 8.16 37.94
C PHE A 13 16.56 8.00 36.83
N SER A 14 16.45 6.92 36.05
CA SER A 14 16.98 6.97 34.67
C SER A 14 16.17 8.03 33.92
N PRO A 15 16.78 9.10 33.37
CA PRO A 15 16.04 10.09 32.62
C PRO A 15 15.35 9.42 31.43
N ALA A 16 14.07 9.69 31.24
CA ALA A 16 13.32 9.20 30.09
C ALA A 16 14.05 9.62 28.80
N PRO A 17 14.20 8.71 27.81
CA PRO A 17 14.82 9.07 26.53
C PRO A 17 14.14 10.30 25.93
N ALA A 18 14.95 11.23 25.41
CA ALA A 18 14.42 12.42 24.73
C ALA A 18 13.48 12.00 23.58
N PRO A 19 12.36 12.71 23.36
CA PRO A 19 11.48 12.43 22.24
C PRO A 19 12.25 12.46 20.92
N ALA A 20 12.03 11.47 20.06
CA ALA A 20 12.64 11.45 18.74
C ALA A 20 12.29 12.74 17.97
N PRO A 21 13.21 13.28 17.14
CA PRO A 21 12.92 14.45 16.31
C PRO A 21 11.67 14.20 15.46
N ALA A 22 10.75 15.16 15.44
CA ALA A 22 9.57 15.07 14.58
C ALA A 22 10.04 14.96 13.12
N ARG A 23 9.63 13.88 12.42
CA ARG A 23 9.92 13.74 10.99
C ARG A 23 9.20 14.85 10.22
N THR A 24 9.96 15.80 9.71
CA THR A 24 9.49 16.83 8.79
C THR A 24 9.40 16.22 7.39
N GLY A 25 8.19 16.15 6.84
CA GLY A 25 7.94 15.69 5.48
C GLY A 25 7.14 16.72 4.67
N ASN A 26 7.04 16.49 3.37
CA ASN A 26 6.27 17.33 2.47
C ASN A 26 5.06 16.56 1.95
N ILE A 27 3.87 16.96 2.39
CA ILE A 27 2.59 16.33 2.06
C ILE A 27 2.43 16.16 0.55
N GLY A 28 2.72 17.20 -0.24
CA GLY A 28 2.57 17.17 -1.69
C GLY A 28 3.52 16.17 -2.33
N LEU A 29 4.79 16.17 -1.94
CA LEU A 29 5.76 15.19 -2.42
C LEU A 29 5.40 13.77 -1.96
N GLY A 30 4.84 13.61 -0.77
CA GLY A 30 4.33 12.34 -0.26
C GLY A 30 3.23 11.76 -1.15
N ILE A 31 2.24 12.58 -1.51
CA ILE A 31 1.16 12.18 -2.42
C ILE A 31 1.72 11.79 -3.78
N VAL A 32 2.63 12.59 -4.35
CA VAL A 32 3.27 12.27 -5.63
C VAL A 32 4.02 10.96 -5.56
N ALA A 33 4.83 10.73 -4.52
CA ALA A 33 5.53 9.48 -4.31
C ALA A 33 4.57 8.28 -4.20
N GLY A 34 3.44 8.47 -3.51
CA GLY A 34 2.36 7.49 -3.41
C GLY A 34 1.74 7.14 -4.75
N VAL A 35 1.42 8.14 -5.56
CA VAL A 35 0.83 7.94 -6.90
C VAL A 35 1.79 7.18 -7.80
N VAL A 36 3.08 7.55 -7.81
CA VAL A 36 4.10 6.83 -8.58
C VAL A 36 4.22 5.38 -8.10
N ALA A 37 4.32 5.17 -6.79
CA ALA A 37 4.37 3.82 -6.21
C ALA A 37 3.12 3.00 -6.56
N ALA A 38 1.94 3.61 -6.52
CA ALA A 38 0.67 2.96 -6.87
C ALA A 38 0.62 2.52 -8.33
N LEU A 39 1.05 3.37 -9.27
CA LEU A 39 1.07 3.05 -10.70
C LEU A 39 2.08 1.94 -11.01
N VAL A 40 3.29 2.02 -10.43
CA VAL A 40 4.31 0.97 -10.59
C VAL A 40 3.84 -0.35 -9.99
N ALA A 41 3.24 -0.31 -8.80
CA ALA A 41 2.73 -1.51 -8.14
C ALA A 41 1.55 -2.12 -8.90
N ALA A 42 0.64 -1.31 -9.45
CA ALA A 42 -0.47 -1.79 -10.28
C ALA A 42 0.04 -2.49 -11.55
N GLY A 43 0.97 -1.87 -12.27
CA GLY A 43 1.58 -2.46 -13.46
C GLY A 43 2.34 -3.76 -13.15
N ALA A 44 3.14 -3.77 -12.08
CA ALA A 44 3.86 -4.96 -11.63
C ALA A 44 2.89 -6.07 -11.18
N TYR A 45 1.84 -5.73 -10.42
CA TYR A 45 0.85 -6.70 -9.96
C TYR A 45 0.11 -7.35 -11.13
N GLY A 46 -0.42 -6.55 -12.06
CA GLY A 46 -1.11 -7.07 -13.24
C GLY A 46 -0.20 -7.90 -14.16
N GLY A 47 1.02 -7.42 -14.41
CA GLY A 47 2.00 -8.13 -15.23
C GLY A 47 2.48 -9.44 -14.61
N ILE A 48 2.71 -9.48 -13.30
CA ILE A 48 3.08 -10.72 -12.60
C ILE A 48 1.95 -11.73 -12.67
N MET A 49 0.71 -11.33 -12.40
CA MET A 49 -0.45 -12.21 -12.49
C MET A 49 -0.62 -12.80 -13.89
N ASN A 50 -0.38 -12.00 -14.93
CA ASN A 50 -0.43 -12.47 -16.31
C ASN A 50 0.65 -13.53 -16.58
N ALA A 51 1.90 -13.26 -16.17
CA ALA A 51 3.03 -14.15 -16.40
C ALA A 51 2.89 -15.53 -15.72
N ILE A 52 2.11 -15.63 -14.65
CA ILE A 52 1.87 -16.88 -13.92
C ILE A 52 0.46 -17.45 -14.15
N GLU A 53 -0.35 -16.81 -14.99
CA GLU A 53 -1.76 -17.14 -15.29
C GLU A 53 -2.60 -17.36 -14.02
N ARG A 54 -2.28 -16.67 -12.94
CA ARG A 54 -2.90 -16.89 -11.62
C ARG A 54 -2.98 -15.60 -10.83
N GLU A 55 -4.15 -15.38 -10.25
CA GLU A 55 -4.36 -14.27 -9.32
C GLU A 55 -3.68 -14.56 -7.97
N ILE A 56 -2.90 -13.58 -7.50
CA ILE A 56 -2.23 -13.62 -6.20
C ILE A 56 -2.88 -12.60 -5.27
N GLY A 57 -3.90 -13.01 -4.52
CA GLY A 57 -4.60 -12.12 -3.59
C GLY A 57 -3.71 -11.53 -2.50
N TYR A 58 -2.70 -12.27 -2.01
CA TYR A 58 -1.76 -11.77 -1.00
C TYR A 58 -0.79 -10.69 -1.53
N ALA A 59 -0.68 -10.49 -2.85
CA ALA A 59 0.12 -9.41 -3.41
C ALA A 59 -0.49 -8.03 -3.11
N ALA A 60 -1.80 -7.95 -2.84
CA ALA A 60 -2.45 -6.73 -2.39
C ALA A 60 -1.82 -6.16 -1.10
N ILE A 61 -1.33 -7.03 -0.20
CA ILE A 61 -0.57 -6.61 0.99
C ILE A 61 0.72 -5.92 0.56
N GLY A 62 1.45 -6.51 -0.40
CA GLY A 62 2.68 -5.94 -0.94
C GLY A 62 2.47 -4.59 -1.61
N VAL A 63 1.42 -4.47 -2.43
CA VAL A 63 1.01 -3.19 -3.06
C VAL A 63 0.72 -2.15 -1.97
N GLY A 64 -0.08 -2.50 -0.96
CA GLY A 64 -0.42 -1.59 0.12
C GLY A 64 0.79 -1.14 0.92
N LEU A 65 1.67 -2.06 1.30
CA LEU A 65 2.92 -1.72 1.98
C LEU A 65 3.80 -0.79 1.14
N LEU A 66 3.97 -1.06 -0.16
CA LEU A 66 4.80 -0.21 -1.03
C LEU A 66 4.24 1.21 -1.13
N VAL A 67 2.93 1.36 -1.36
CA VAL A 67 2.26 2.66 -1.46
C VAL A 67 2.31 3.41 -0.13
N GLY A 68 2.01 2.73 0.97
CA GLY A 68 2.02 3.35 2.30
C GLY A 68 3.41 3.74 2.77
N LEU A 69 4.42 2.92 2.52
CA LEU A 69 5.82 3.26 2.80
C LEU A 69 6.27 4.49 2.00
N ALA A 70 5.91 4.58 0.72
CA ALA A 70 6.26 5.72 -0.13
C ALA A 70 5.64 7.04 0.39
N ILE A 71 4.34 7.03 0.68
CA ILE A 71 3.64 8.19 1.24
C ILE A 71 4.18 8.57 2.62
N GLY A 72 4.27 7.61 3.54
CA GLY A 72 4.64 7.91 4.92
C GLY A 72 6.08 8.41 5.04
N LYS A 73 7.00 7.84 4.24
CA LYS A 73 8.42 8.22 4.27
C LYS A 73 8.67 9.62 3.71
N VAL A 74 7.97 10.02 2.64
CA VAL A 74 8.18 11.31 1.96
C VAL A 74 7.26 12.41 2.53
N GLY A 75 6.02 12.04 2.87
CA GLY A 75 4.99 12.96 3.32
C GLY A 75 5.10 13.37 4.80
N GLY A 76 5.75 12.55 5.64
CA GLY A 76 5.98 12.84 7.06
C GLY A 76 4.71 12.80 7.90
N ARG A 77 4.72 13.49 9.05
CA ARG A 77 3.65 13.40 10.06
C ARG A 77 2.44 14.25 9.69
N ASN A 78 1.50 13.67 8.93
CA ASN A 78 0.18 14.27 8.67
C ASN A 78 -0.93 13.20 8.76
N PRO A 79 -2.00 13.44 9.56
CA PRO A 79 -3.09 12.48 9.75
C PRO A 79 -3.87 12.12 8.47
N ILE A 80 -3.84 12.93 7.42
CA ILE A 80 -4.55 12.64 6.16
C ILE A 80 -3.79 11.65 5.27
N LEU A 81 -2.46 11.59 5.39
CA LEU A 81 -1.62 10.80 4.50
C LEU A 81 -1.90 9.29 4.58
N PRO A 82 -2.13 8.67 5.75
CA PRO A 82 -2.54 7.27 5.82
C PRO A 82 -3.85 6.96 5.09
N ALA A 83 -4.83 7.89 5.13
CA ALA A 83 -6.09 7.72 4.42
C ALA A 83 -5.90 7.81 2.89
N ILE A 84 -5.05 8.75 2.43
CA ILE A 84 -4.68 8.86 1.02
C ILE A 84 -3.94 7.60 0.57
N ALA A 85 -3.01 7.08 1.38
CA ALA A 85 -2.29 5.84 1.07
C ALA A 85 -3.23 4.65 0.92
N ALA A 86 -4.22 4.53 1.81
CA ALA A 86 -5.25 3.51 1.69
C ALA A 86 -6.03 3.65 0.38
N ALA A 87 -6.53 4.84 0.06
CA ALA A 87 -7.27 5.08 -1.18
C ALA A 87 -6.44 4.76 -2.43
N LEU A 88 -5.18 5.20 -2.47
CA LEU A 88 -4.28 4.89 -3.59
C LEU A 88 -3.97 3.40 -3.68
N SER A 89 -3.83 2.69 -2.57
CA SER A 89 -3.63 1.24 -2.57
C SER A 89 -4.84 0.50 -3.11
N LEU A 90 -6.06 0.90 -2.72
CA LEU A 90 -7.28 0.29 -3.25
C LEU A 90 -7.36 0.49 -4.77
N GLY A 91 -7.07 1.72 -5.23
CA GLY A 91 -6.99 2.03 -6.64
C GLY A 91 -5.91 1.22 -7.36
N ALA A 92 -4.72 1.07 -6.79
CA ALA A 92 -3.62 0.33 -7.39
C ALA A 92 -3.92 -1.16 -7.56
N VAL A 93 -4.49 -1.81 -6.53
CA VAL A 93 -4.86 -3.22 -6.60
C VAL A 93 -5.93 -3.44 -7.67
N TYR A 94 -6.98 -2.62 -7.65
CA TYR A 94 -8.05 -2.67 -8.66
C TYR A 94 -7.52 -2.45 -10.08
N LEU A 95 -6.69 -1.42 -10.29
CA LEU A 95 -6.06 -1.15 -11.58
C LEU A 95 -5.16 -2.31 -12.03
N GLY A 96 -4.44 -2.95 -11.12
CA GLY A 96 -3.61 -4.11 -11.44
C GLY A 96 -4.45 -5.32 -11.87
N GLN A 97 -5.63 -5.54 -11.27
CA GLN A 97 -6.57 -6.57 -11.71
C GLN A 97 -7.15 -6.26 -13.10
N LEU A 98 -7.56 -5.02 -13.36
CA LEU A 98 -8.01 -4.60 -14.70
C LEU A 98 -6.90 -4.78 -15.74
N PHE A 99 -5.67 -4.43 -15.39
CA PHE A 99 -4.52 -4.60 -16.28
C PHE A 99 -4.20 -6.06 -16.55
N PHE A 100 -4.33 -6.95 -15.54
CA PHE A 100 -4.23 -8.39 -15.74
C PHE A 100 -5.31 -8.93 -16.70
N ILE A 101 -6.56 -8.52 -16.54
CA ILE A 101 -7.65 -8.91 -17.46
C ILE A 101 -7.32 -8.43 -18.88
N ALA A 102 -6.84 -7.19 -19.04
CA ALA A 102 -6.47 -6.66 -20.34
C ALA A 102 -5.30 -7.42 -20.99
N LEU A 103 -4.29 -7.79 -20.20
CA LEU A 103 -3.15 -8.60 -20.65
C LEU A 103 -3.59 -10.02 -21.04
N ALA A 104 -4.45 -10.64 -20.24
CA ALA A 104 -4.98 -11.97 -20.53
C ALA A 104 -5.77 -11.97 -21.85
N ILE A 105 -6.64 -10.98 -22.08
CA ILE A 105 -7.37 -10.84 -23.35
C ILE A 105 -6.41 -10.61 -24.51
N ALA A 106 -5.39 -9.77 -24.33
CA ALA A 106 -4.39 -9.49 -25.35
C ALA A 106 -3.64 -10.77 -25.76
N ASP A 107 -3.24 -11.59 -24.78
CA ASP A 107 -2.54 -12.86 -25.01
C ASP A 107 -3.44 -13.90 -25.69
N TYR A 108 -4.70 -14.03 -25.26
CA TYR A 108 -5.68 -14.92 -25.90
C TYR A 108 -6.00 -14.50 -27.34
N GLY A 109 -6.21 -13.20 -27.57
CA GLY A 109 -6.52 -12.63 -28.88
C GLY A 109 -5.31 -12.50 -29.80
N LYS A 110 -4.09 -12.64 -29.27
CA LYS A 110 -2.82 -12.32 -29.94
C LYS A 110 -2.79 -10.90 -30.51
N VAL A 111 -3.36 -9.96 -29.76
CA VAL A 111 -3.46 -8.54 -30.10
C VAL A 111 -2.66 -7.69 -29.11
N GLY A 112 -2.48 -6.41 -29.42
CA GLY A 112 -1.85 -5.48 -28.48
C GLY A 112 -2.78 -5.09 -27.33
N VAL A 113 -2.24 -4.86 -26.13
CA VAL A 113 -3.02 -4.35 -24.98
C VAL A 113 -3.73 -3.03 -25.29
N GLY A 114 -3.12 -2.17 -26.11
CA GLY A 114 -3.75 -0.92 -26.57
C GLY A 114 -4.99 -1.13 -27.44
N GLU A 115 -5.03 -2.23 -28.20
CA GLU A 115 -6.19 -2.63 -29.00
C GLU A 115 -7.31 -3.14 -28.09
N VAL A 116 -6.98 -3.96 -27.08
CA VAL A 116 -7.93 -4.37 -26.04
C VAL A 116 -8.59 -3.17 -25.35
N PHE A 117 -7.79 -2.18 -24.95
CA PHE A 117 -8.34 -0.95 -24.35
C PHE A 117 -9.21 -0.14 -25.32
N SER A 118 -8.97 -0.23 -26.63
CA SER A 118 -9.73 0.50 -27.65
C SER A 118 -11.05 -0.20 -27.98
N GLU A 119 -11.04 -1.54 -28.05
CA GLU A 119 -12.20 -2.36 -28.43
C GLU A 119 -13.09 -2.73 -27.25
N VAL A 120 -12.49 -3.26 -26.18
CA VAL A 120 -13.22 -3.69 -24.97
C VAL A 120 -13.56 -2.48 -24.09
N GLY A 121 -12.64 -1.51 -24.05
CA GLY A 121 -12.79 -0.31 -23.23
C GLY A 121 -12.71 -0.58 -21.72
N ILE A 122 -12.58 0.49 -20.95
CA ILE A 122 -12.54 0.43 -19.48
C ILE A 122 -13.87 -0.13 -18.92
N GLY A 123 -14.99 0.15 -19.57
CA GLY A 123 -16.30 -0.38 -19.20
C GLY A 123 -16.35 -1.90 -19.27
N GLY A 124 -15.95 -2.48 -20.41
CA GLY A 124 -15.94 -3.92 -20.59
C GLY A 124 -14.96 -4.63 -19.65
N LEU A 125 -13.77 -4.06 -19.44
CA LEU A 125 -12.81 -4.58 -18.47
C LEU A 125 -13.36 -4.57 -17.04
N ASN A 126 -14.08 -3.52 -16.67
CA ASN A 126 -14.73 -3.44 -15.36
C ASN A 126 -15.87 -4.45 -15.20
N ASP A 127 -16.63 -4.71 -16.26
CA ASP A 127 -17.70 -5.70 -16.20
C ASP A 127 -17.14 -7.12 -16.09
N LEU A 128 -16.06 -7.45 -16.81
CA LEU A 128 -15.31 -8.69 -16.62
C LEU A 128 -14.73 -8.80 -15.21
N TRP A 129 -14.17 -7.70 -14.68
CA TRP A 129 -13.68 -7.69 -13.30
C TRP A 129 -14.80 -8.03 -12.32
N LYS A 130 -15.97 -7.40 -12.42
CA LYS A 130 -17.12 -7.70 -11.55
C LYS A 130 -17.60 -9.15 -11.68
N GLU A 131 -17.56 -9.71 -12.88
CA GLU A 131 -17.96 -11.10 -13.13
C GLU A 131 -16.97 -12.09 -12.50
N SER A 132 -15.67 -11.77 -12.55
CA SER A 132 -14.60 -12.57 -11.94
C SER A 132 -14.41 -12.33 -10.44
N ALA A 133 -14.81 -11.16 -9.93
CA ALA A 133 -14.56 -10.74 -8.56
C ALA A 133 -15.39 -11.56 -7.56
N ASP A 134 -14.70 -12.36 -6.78
CA ASP A 134 -15.27 -13.10 -5.66
C ASP A 134 -15.19 -12.31 -4.35
N PHE A 135 -15.74 -12.87 -3.27
CA PHE A 135 -15.65 -12.25 -1.94
C PHE A 135 -14.20 -12.00 -1.49
N MET A 136 -13.27 -12.90 -1.84
CA MET A 136 -11.86 -12.74 -1.46
C MET A 136 -11.19 -11.55 -2.16
N SER A 137 -11.58 -11.22 -3.39
CA SER A 137 -11.11 -10.05 -4.11
C SER A 137 -11.34 -8.77 -3.30
N TYR A 138 -12.54 -8.61 -2.74
CA TYR A 138 -12.87 -7.47 -1.87
C TYR A 138 -12.13 -7.49 -0.54
N VAL A 139 -11.93 -8.68 0.05
CA VAL A 139 -11.14 -8.85 1.27
C VAL A 139 -9.69 -8.43 1.05
N PHE A 140 -9.06 -8.89 -0.03
CA PHE A 140 -7.68 -8.52 -0.36
C PHE A 140 -7.54 -7.03 -0.70
N LEU A 141 -8.54 -6.45 -1.36
CA LEU A 141 -8.62 -5.00 -1.55
C LEU A 141 -8.57 -4.28 -0.19
N GLY A 142 -9.45 -4.67 0.73
CA GLY A 142 -9.52 -4.10 2.08
C GLY A 142 -8.22 -4.29 2.88
N ILE A 143 -7.61 -5.48 2.81
CA ILE A 143 -6.32 -5.77 3.46
C ILE A 143 -5.20 -4.90 2.88
N GLY A 144 -5.16 -4.72 1.56
CA GLY A 144 -4.19 -3.83 0.91
C GLY A 144 -4.33 -2.39 1.41
N GLY A 145 -5.56 -1.87 1.45
CA GLY A 145 -5.86 -0.56 2.01
C GLY A 145 -5.44 -0.42 3.49
N PHE A 146 -5.72 -1.44 4.31
CA PHE A 146 -5.32 -1.47 5.72
C PHE A 146 -3.79 -1.51 5.89
N ALA A 147 -3.09 -2.32 5.09
CA ALA A 147 -1.64 -2.40 5.08
C ALA A 147 -1.01 -1.06 4.66
N ALA A 148 -1.58 -0.37 3.68
CA ALA A 148 -1.16 0.95 3.25
C ALA A 148 -1.36 2.01 4.35
N PHE A 149 -2.52 2.01 4.99
CA PHE A 149 -2.80 2.91 6.11
C PHE A 149 -1.79 2.71 7.25
N GLY A 150 -1.61 1.45 7.68
CA GLY A 150 -0.74 1.10 8.79
C GLY A 150 0.72 1.43 8.52
N SER A 151 1.21 1.12 7.32
CA SER A 151 2.59 1.43 6.92
C SER A 151 2.82 2.93 6.77
N ALA A 152 1.90 3.67 6.15
CA ALA A 152 1.99 5.12 6.05
C ALA A 152 2.00 5.80 7.42
N LYS A 153 1.11 5.38 8.33
CA LYS A 153 1.06 5.90 9.69
C LYS A 153 2.37 5.64 10.45
N LYS A 154 2.84 4.39 10.43
CA LYS A 154 4.08 3.99 11.12
C LYS A 154 5.32 4.70 10.59
N MET A 155 5.36 5.04 9.30
CA MET A 155 6.48 5.76 8.71
C MET A 155 6.42 7.27 8.96
N GLY A 156 5.22 7.84 9.05
CA GLY A 156 5.00 9.25 9.37
C GLY A 156 5.19 9.60 10.85
N ASP A 157 5.02 8.63 11.76
CA ASP A 157 5.27 8.75 13.20
C ASP A 157 6.77 8.79 13.55
#